data_AF-L9WCD8-F1
#
_entry.id   AF-L9WCD8-F1
#
_cell.length_a   1.000
_cell.length_b   1.000
_cell.length_c   1.000
_cell.angle_alpha   90.00
_cell.angle_beta   90.00
_cell.angle_gamma   90.00
#
_symmetry.space_group_name_H-M   'P 1'
#
loop_
_entity.id
_entity.type
_entity.pdbx_description
1 polymer ?
#
loop_
_entity_poly.entity_id
_entity_poly.type
_entity_poly.pdbx_seq_one_letter_code
_entity_poly.pdbx_strand_id
1 'polypeptide(L)'
;MNECQIVDEDGYARCTCDTDAVFRLLADARRRKLIAALESCEDDQLPLSKLIRQSTTDEQVDLEARKREFHHVHLPMLDDHGLIDYDSEADLIRYYHCELVADVLAMTDL
;
A
#
# COMPACT_ATOMS: atom_id res chain seq x y z
N MET A 1 -23.59 -3.10 -1.77
CA MET A 1 -22.17 -3.20 -1.41
C MET A 1 -21.42 -3.11 -2.71
N ASN A 2 -20.71 -2.01 -2.94
CA ASN A 2 -19.78 -1.98 -4.05
C ASN A 2 -18.55 -2.75 -3.56
N GLU A 3 -18.20 -3.80 -4.28
CA GLU A 3 -17.04 -4.63 -3.98
C GLU A 3 -16.01 -4.38 -5.08
N CYS A 4 -14.76 -4.20 -4.68
CA CYS A 4 -13.65 -4.05 -5.60
C CYS A 4 -12.79 -5.30 -5.56
N GLN A 5 -12.31 -5.71 -6.73
CA GLN A 5 -11.41 -6.85 -6.84
C GLN A 5 -9.99 -6.37 -6.64
N ILE A 6 -9.27 -7.09 -5.79
CA ILE A 6 -7.83 -6.95 -5.63
C ILE A 6 -7.20 -8.09 -6.43
N VAL A 7 -6.42 -7.74 -7.43
CA VAL A 7 -5.81 -8.69 -8.38
C VAL A 7 -4.31 -8.76 -8.17
N ASP A 8 -3.73 -9.93 -8.39
CA ASP A 8 -2.28 -10.11 -8.43
C ASP A 8 -1.70 -9.83 -9.82
N GLU A 9 -0.37 -9.93 -9.95
CA GLU A 9 0.38 -9.73 -11.20
C GLU A 9 -0.16 -10.61 -12.34
N ASP A 10 -0.61 -11.83 -12.03
CA ASP A 10 -1.19 -12.78 -12.98
C ASP A 10 -2.67 -12.48 -13.33
N GLY A 11 -3.28 -11.46 -12.72
CA GLY A 11 -4.66 -11.02 -12.96
C GLY A 11 -5.73 -11.84 -12.23
N TYR A 12 -5.37 -12.67 -11.25
CA TYR A 12 -6.31 -13.43 -10.43
C TYR A 12 -6.80 -12.59 -9.26
N ALA A 13 -8.11 -12.60 -9.04
CA ALA A 13 -8.72 -11.97 -7.88
C ALA A 13 -8.27 -12.70 -6.60
N ARG A 14 -7.42 -12.05 -5.82
CA ARG A 14 -6.97 -12.55 -4.52
C ARG A 14 -8.08 -12.42 -3.49
N CYS A 15 -8.70 -11.26 -3.42
CA CYS A 15 -9.78 -10.94 -2.50
C CYS A 15 -10.75 -9.91 -3.10
N THR A 16 -11.95 -9.83 -2.53
CA THR A 16 -12.87 -8.71 -2.73
C THR A 16 -12.87 -7.86 -1.47
N CYS A 17 -12.79 -6.55 -1.65
CA CYS A 17 -12.84 -5.58 -0.55
C CYS A 17 -14.04 -4.65 -0.74
N ASP A 18 -14.68 -4.27 0.37
CA ASP A 18 -15.73 -3.25 0.34
C ASP A 18 -15.15 -1.90 -0.08
N THR A 19 -15.79 -1.23 -1.05
CA THR A 19 -15.38 0.09 -1.53
C THR A 19 -15.31 1.13 -0.39
N ASP A 20 -16.22 1.07 0.59
CA ASP A 20 -16.17 1.92 1.80
C ASP A 20 -14.90 1.69 2.64
N ALA A 21 -14.42 0.45 2.70
CA ALA A 21 -13.17 0.12 3.40
C ALA A 21 -11.97 0.72 2.68
N VAL A 22 -11.94 0.62 1.34
CA VAL A 22 -10.91 1.25 0.49
C VAL A 22 -10.92 2.78 0.65
N PHE A 23 -12.09 3.42 0.61
CA PHE A 23 -12.16 4.86 0.82
C PHE A 23 -11.69 5.28 2.22
N ARG A 24 -12.03 4.50 3.26
CA ARG A 24 -11.53 4.75 4.62
C ARG A 24 -10.01 4.58 4.72
N LEU A 25 -9.44 3.68 3.94
CA LEU A 25 -8.00 3.50 3.83
C LEU A 25 -7.34 4.72 3.16
N LEU A 26 -7.88 5.16 2.02
CA LEU A 26 -7.39 6.29 1.24
C LEU A 26 -7.73 7.66 1.87
N ALA A 27 -8.55 7.72 2.90
CA ALA A 27 -8.88 8.96 3.60
C ALA A 27 -7.65 9.62 4.30
N ASP A 28 -6.60 8.85 4.59
CA ASP A 28 -5.38 9.39 5.20
C ASP A 28 -4.33 9.78 4.15
N ALA A 29 -3.80 10.99 4.28
CA ALA A 29 -2.83 11.53 3.32
C ALA A 29 -1.48 10.78 3.31
N ARG A 30 -1.02 10.25 4.46
CA ARG A 30 0.22 9.46 4.51
C ARG A 30 0.01 8.09 3.86
N ARG A 31 -1.14 7.46 4.12
CA ARG A 31 -1.50 6.19 3.47
C ARG A 31 -1.62 6.34 1.96
N ARG A 32 -2.24 7.41 1.47
CA ARG A 32 -2.28 7.68 0.02
C ARG A 32 -0.89 7.80 -0.60
N LYS A 33 0.04 8.52 0.04
CA LYS A 33 1.42 8.61 -0.44
C LYS A 33 2.14 7.25 -0.46
N LEU A 34 1.91 6.45 0.57
CA LEU A 34 2.46 5.10 0.68
C LEU A 34 1.93 4.21 -0.46
N ILE A 35 0.62 4.18 -0.65
CA ILE A 35 -0.02 3.36 -1.69
C ILE A 35 0.35 3.87 -3.08
N ALA A 36 0.42 5.18 -3.30
CA ALA A 36 0.91 5.76 -4.55
C ALA A 36 2.35 5.36 -4.86
N ALA A 37 3.23 5.27 -3.83
CA ALA A 37 4.59 4.79 -4.02
C ALA A 37 4.65 3.30 -4.37
N LEU A 38 3.73 2.48 -3.84
CA LEU A 38 3.58 1.08 -4.23
C LEU A 38 3.05 0.95 -5.66
N GLU A 39 1.99 1.68 -6.00
CA GLU A 39 1.38 1.70 -7.33
C GLU A 39 2.34 2.20 -8.42
N SER A 40 3.24 3.13 -8.07
CA SER A 40 4.25 3.64 -9.01
C SER A 40 5.42 2.68 -9.23
N CYS A 41 5.49 1.57 -8.48
CA CYS A 41 6.53 0.57 -8.66
C CYS A 41 6.09 -0.43 -9.72
N GLU A 42 6.93 -0.62 -10.74
CA GLU A 42 6.66 -1.59 -11.82
C GLU A 42 6.74 -3.05 -11.34
N ASP A 43 7.49 -3.30 -10.26
CA ASP A 43 7.52 -4.59 -9.59
C ASP A 43 6.42 -4.65 -8.52
N ASP A 44 5.63 -5.74 -8.53
CA ASP A 44 4.69 -6.06 -7.46
C ASP A 44 5.39 -6.37 -6.13
N GLN A 45 6.72 -6.55 -6.13
CA GLN A 45 7.51 -6.75 -4.92
C GLN A 45 8.42 -5.56 -4.63
N LEU A 46 8.30 -5.00 -3.43
CA LEU A 46 9.07 -3.86 -2.97
C LEU A 46 9.65 -4.11 -1.57
N PRO A 47 10.96 -3.94 -1.35
CA PRO A 47 11.52 -3.98 -0.01
C PRO A 47 11.03 -2.78 0.81
N LEU A 48 10.66 -3.01 2.07
CA LEU A 48 10.11 -1.99 2.97
C LEU A 48 11.01 -0.75 3.08
N SER A 49 12.33 -0.96 3.09
CA SER A 49 13.30 0.14 3.14
C SER A 49 13.20 1.08 1.93
N LYS A 50 12.89 0.56 0.73
CA LYS A 50 12.68 1.36 -0.48
C LYS A 50 11.37 2.12 -0.41
N LEU A 51 10.30 1.49 0.10
CA LEU A 51 9.01 2.14 0.32
C LEU A 51 9.12 3.34 1.28
N ILE A 52 9.79 3.16 2.41
CA ILE A 52 9.97 4.23 3.41
C ILE A 52 10.71 5.41 2.79
N ARG A 53 11.75 5.13 1.99
CA ARG A 53 12.54 6.16 1.30
C ARG A 53 11.74 6.89 0.21
N GLN A 54 10.83 6.21 -0.48
CA GLN A 54 9.99 6.83 -1.52
C GLN A 54 8.81 7.61 -0.94
N SER A 55 8.23 7.13 0.17
CA SER A 55 7.09 7.78 0.83
C SER A 55 7.48 8.95 1.74
N THR A 56 8.76 9.03 2.14
CA THR A 56 9.29 10.10 3.01
C THR A 56 10.23 11.01 2.24
N THR A 57 9.91 12.31 2.20
CA THR A 57 10.78 13.35 1.62
C THR A 57 11.89 13.81 2.56
N ASP A 58 11.83 13.42 3.84
CA ASP A 58 12.70 13.92 4.90
C ASP A 58 13.91 12.99 5.12
N GLU A 59 15.09 13.42 4.69
CA GLU A 59 16.35 12.66 4.75
C GLU A 59 16.93 12.54 6.17
N GLN A 60 16.39 13.27 7.15
CA GLN A 60 16.90 13.31 8.54
C GLN A 60 16.14 12.38 9.50
N VAL A 61 15.13 11.66 9.01
CA VAL A 61 14.27 10.82 9.85
C VAL A 61 14.94 9.48 10.16
N ASP A 62 14.86 9.08 11.43
CA ASP A 62 15.33 7.77 11.92
C ASP A 62 14.59 6.62 11.20
N LEU A 63 15.29 5.96 10.28
CA LEU A 63 14.74 4.89 9.45
C LEU A 63 14.19 3.73 10.29
N GLU A 64 14.82 3.43 11.43
CA GLU A 64 14.43 2.33 12.31
C GLU A 64 13.15 2.65 13.10
N ALA A 65 12.96 3.90 13.51
CA ALA A 65 11.69 4.37 14.07
C ALA A 65 10.55 4.29 13.04
N ARG A 66 10.82 4.67 11.78
CA ARG A 66 9.82 4.59 10.70
C ARG A 66 9.49 3.17 10.28
N LYS A 67 10.48 2.29 10.18
CA LYS A 67 10.23 0.87 9.96
C LYS A 67 9.28 0.33 11.00
N ARG A 68 9.52 0.57 12.29
CA ARG A 68 8.60 0.15 13.36
C ARG A 68 7.20 0.71 13.21
N GLU A 69 7.05 2.00 12.88
CA GLU A 69 5.73 2.59 12.64
C GLU A 69 5.01 1.89 11.48
N PHE A 70 5.70 1.67 10.35
CA PHE A 70 5.12 0.99 9.19
C PHE A 70 4.73 -0.45 9.52
N HIS A 71 5.63 -1.20 10.15
CA HIS A 71 5.42 -2.57 10.63
C HIS A 71 4.21 -2.72 11.53
N HIS A 72 3.96 -1.76 12.42
CA HIS A 72 2.91 -1.90 13.44
C HIS A 72 1.61 -1.16 13.13
N VAL A 73 1.62 -0.19 12.21
CA VAL A 73 0.47 0.69 11.96
C VAL A 73 -0.03 0.59 10.53
N HIS A 74 0.87 0.77 9.56
CA HIS A 74 0.46 0.95 8.17
C HIS A 74 0.34 -0.37 7.42
N LEU A 75 1.36 -1.23 7.50
CA LEU A 75 1.41 -2.50 6.78
C LEU A 75 0.32 -3.48 7.25
N PRO A 76 0.11 -3.72 8.56
CA PRO A 76 -0.90 -4.69 9.00
C PRO A 76 -2.31 -4.30 8.57
N MET A 77 -2.61 -3.00 8.50
CA MET A 77 -3.92 -2.53 8.06
C MET A 77 -4.11 -2.67 6.55
N LEU A 78 -3.06 -2.48 5.75
CA LEU A 78 -3.12 -2.70 4.30
C LEU A 78 -3.29 -4.20 3.99
N ASP A 79 -2.61 -5.05 4.76
CA ASP A 79 -2.67 -6.51 4.68
C ASP A 79 -4.07 -7.04 5.07
N ASP A 80 -4.68 -6.50 6.13
CA ASP A 80 -6.06 -6.82 6.55
C ASP A 80 -7.09 -6.51 5.44
N HIS A 81 -6.81 -5.52 4.61
CA HIS A 81 -7.63 -5.18 3.44
C HIS A 81 -7.24 -5.95 2.17
N GLY A 82 -6.20 -6.78 2.21
CA GLY A 82 -5.72 -7.62 1.10
C GLY A 82 -4.95 -6.87 0.02
N LEU A 83 -4.68 -5.57 0.21
CA LEU A 83 -3.98 -4.72 -0.78
C LEU A 83 -2.49 -5.00 -0.85
N ILE A 84 -1.93 -5.53 0.24
CA ILE A 84 -0.55 -6.00 0.27
C ILE A 84 -0.47 -7.40 0.88
N ASP A 85 0.63 -8.08 0.62
CA ASP A 85 1.18 -9.13 1.46
C ASP A 85 2.47 -8.59 2.08
N TYR A 86 2.61 -8.65 3.40
CA TYR A 86 3.84 -8.22 4.04
C TYR A 86 4.61 -9.36 4.71
N ASP A 87 5.79 -9.67 4.18
CA ASP A 87 6.74 -10.61 4.78
C ASP A 87 7.67 -9.88 5.75
N SER A 88 7.37 -10.02 7.04
CA SER A 88 8.16 -9.44 8.13
C SER A 88 9.54 -10.09 8.33
N GLU A 89 9.75 -11.31 7.85
CA GLU A 89 11.06 -11.99 7.93
C GLU A 89 11.99 -11.51 6.82
N ALA A 90 11.46 -11.30 5.62
CA ALA A 90 12.20 -10.83 4.45
C ALA A 90 12.20 -9.30 4.27
N ASP A 91 11.44 -8.56 5.07
CA ASP A 91 11.18 -7.12 4.91
C ASP A 91 10.66 -6.77 3.49
N LEU A 92 9.84 -7.66 2.93
CA LEU A 92 9.35 -7.59 1.56
C LEU A 92 7.84 -7.35 1.54
N ILE A 93 7.41 -6.38 0.74
CA ILE A 93 6.00 -6.07 0.52
C ILE A 93 5.65 -6.53 -0.86
N ARG A 94 4.60 -7.33 -1.00
CA ARG A 94 3.95 -7.59 -2.27
C ARG A 94 2.72 -6.71 -2.38
N TYR A 95 2.63 -5.88 -3.40
CA TYR A 95 1.46 -5.07 -3.69
C TYR A 95 0.52 -5.81 -4.62
N TYR A 96 -0.79 -5.58 -4.46
CA TYR A 96 -1.82 -6.12 -5.33
C TYR A 96 -2.62 -4.98 -5.92
N HIS A 97 -2.71 -4.99 -7.24
CA HIS A 97 -3.38 -3.92 -7.95
C HIS A 97 -4.89 -3.94 -7.69
N CYS A 98 -5.46 -2.75 -7.54
CA CYS A 98 -6.89 -2.57 -7.41
C CYS A 98 -7.31 -1.36 -8.25
N GLU A 99 -8.16 -1.59 -9.25
CA GLU A 99 -8.57 -0.54 -10.19
C GLU A 99 -9.15 0.69 -9.48
N LEU A 100 -9.98 0.47 -8.43
CA LEU A 100 -10.54 1.57 -7.65
C LEU A 100 -9.45 2.42 -6.97
N VAL A 101 -8.41 1.78 -6.42
CA VAL A 101 -7.32 2.50 -5.75
C VAL A 101 -6.57 3.34 -6.77
N ALA A 102 -6.23 2.76 -7.93
CA ALA A 102 -5.57 3.47 -9.01
C ALA A 102 -6.39 4.67 -9.50
N ASP A 103 -7.70 4.50 -9.72
CA ASP A 103 -8.62 5.59 -10.10
C ASP A 103 -8.64 6.72 -9.06
N VAL A 104 -8.79 6.38 -7.78
CA VAL A 104 -8.88 7.38 -6.70
C VAL A 104 -7.55 8.12 -6.54
N LEU A 105 -6.42 7.43 -6.65
CA LEU A 105 -5.10 8.06 -6.63
C LEU A 105 -4.90 8.98 -7.84
N ALA A 106 -5.32 8.57 -9.04
CA ALA A 106 -5.27 9.42 -10.23
C ALA A 106 -6.13 10.68 -10.10
N MET A 107 -7.24 10.62 -9.35
CA MET A 107 -8.09 11.79 -9.08
C MET A 107 -7.55 12.71 -7.99
N THR A 108 -6.69 12.21 -7.11
CA THR A 108 -6.08 13.03 -6.06
C THR A 108 -4.66 13.42 -6.46
N ASP A 109 -4.56 14.56 -7.15
CA ASP A 109 -3.32 15.27 -7.48
C ASP A 109 -2.38 15.29 -6.25
N LEU A 110 -1.37 14.41 -6.26
CA LEU A 110 -0.49 14.08 -5.11
C LEU A 110 0.90 14.68 -5.28
#